data_AF-A0A016T871-F1
#
_entry.id   AF-A0A016T871-F1
#
_cell.length_a   1.000
_cell.length_b   1.000
_cell.length_c   1.000
_cell.angle_alpha   90.00
_cell.angle_beta   90.00
_cell.angle_gamma   90.00
#
_symmetry.space_group_name_H-M   'P 1'
#
loop_
_entity.id
_entity.type
_entity.pdbx_description
1 polymer ?
#
loop_
_entity_poly.entity_id
_entity_poly.type
_entity_poly.pdbx_seq_one_letter_code
_entity_poly.pdbx_strand_id
1 'polypeptide(L)'
;MLPFVLQLLLCSFVQVSEQLFRDSPSGAIPTPRRRVSRYLPYFDESSSINETTTQEPHPEKNSSRIIKLNGKLRSVQLDGDMIINGALLRSLKAELSGSRRRKRWAYRDLFYPQTIWSDGVPYEFDPELPSIAVTSLKYAMKFWELNTCVTFRPRENETQYIFFTGENRGCFSSVGRDTSQPEQPVNIGKGCYHFGVTTHEVGHALGLFHHQQRYDRDDYVTFSKKDVPKSYWLNFVKIPEKYLATYGLPYDVGSIMHYTPTEFASNAYLPGLLTADTNLQGTMGSLDGPSFLDVQIVNRHYQCYEVCNETETKPNCLNGGYPDPHNCTICKCPTGFGGDFCQLIEPSGTMKCGGLIPTSPRLTRMRIRLTAAGPGRRKCVYHIRAPPNRRVMIGLQSVSGVCQEGCYTSAVEMKMNGDFRPVGYR
;
A
#
# COMPACT_ATOMS: atom_id res chain seq x y z
N MET A 1 4.71 -30.73 5.95
CA MET A 1 3.46 -30.36 6.65
C MET A 1 3.25 -28.88 6.43
N LEU A 2 2.19 -28.48 5.72
CA LEU A 2 1.88 -27.06 5.52
C LEU A 2 0.83 -26.65 6.57
N PRO A 3 1.13 -25.71 7.48
CA PRO A 3 0.13 -25.16 8.38
C PRO A 3 -0.90 -24.32 7.59
N PHE A 4 -2.09 -24.11 8.14
CA PHE A 4 -3.05 -23.11 7.66
C PHE A 4 -3.14 -22.00 8.69
N VAL A 5 -3.25 -20.75 8.24
CA VAL A 5 -3.41 -19.60 9.12
C VAL A 5 -4.76 -18.95 8.85
N LEU A 6 -5.58 -18.87 9.90
CA LEU A 6 -6.86 -18.17 9.90
C LEU A 6 -6.71 -16.93 10.79
N GLN A 7 -6.95 -15.76 10.22
CA GLN A 7 -6.83 -14.49 10.91
C GLN A 7 -8.16 -13.74 10.82
N LEU A 8 -8.71 -13.30 11.94
CA LEU A 8 -9.86 -12.40 11.96
C LEU A 8 -9.42 -11.01 12.38
N LEU A 9 -9.88 -10.01 11.63
CA LEU A 9 -9.55 -8.61 11.79
C LEU A 9 -10.83 -7.80 11.99
N LEU A 10 -10.82 -6.97 13.03
CA LEU A 10 -11.83 -5.92 13.24
C LEU A 10 -11.11 -4.61 13.56
N CYS A 11 -11.31 -3.60 12.72
CA CYS A 11 -10.85 -2.25 12.95
C CYS A 11 -12.01 -1.43 13.52
N SER A 12 -11.88 -1.03 14.79
CA SER A 12 -12.68 0.09 15.31
C SER A 12 -11.96 1.38 14.90
N PHE A 13 -12.63 2.23 14.12
CA PHE A 13 -12.08 3.55 13.79
C PHE A 13 -11.81 4.32 15.10
N VAL A 14 -10.57 4.74 15.28
CA VAL A 14 -10.26 5.82 16.20
C VAL A 14 -10.46 7.10 15.40
N GLN A 15 -11.54 7.81 15.67
CA GLN A 15 -11.55 9.25 15.45
C GLN A 15 -10.45 9.77 16.38
N VAL A 16 -9.31 10.15 15.78
CA VAL A 16 -8.03 10.42 16.44
C VAL A 16 -8.24 11.30 17.68
N SER A 17 -8.33 10.68 18.85
CA SER A 17 -8.38 11.38 20.13
C SER A 17 -6.98 11.36 20.72
N GLU A 18 -6.44 12.55 20.90
CA GLU A 18 -5.21 12.87 21.62
C GLU A 18 -5.10 12.06 22.92
N GLN A 19 -4.25 11.03 22.97
CA GLN A 19 -3.89 10.43 24.26
C GLN A 19 -2.58 9.65 24.32
N LEU A 20 -1.74 9.73 23.29
CA LEU A 20 -0.37 9.23 23.35
C LEU A 20 0.54 10.38 22.91
N PHE A 21 1.42 10.80 23.83
CA PHE A 21 2.33 11.96 23.82
C PHE A 21 1.84 13.15 24.68
N ARG A 22 1.98 12.98 26.01
CA ARG A 22 2.32 14.08 26.92
C ARG A 22 3.82 14.05 27.18
N ASP A 23 4.39 15.24 27.33
CA ASP A 23 5.78 15.62 27.66
C ASP A 23 6.72 15.65 26.44
N SER A 24 7.38 16.76 26.05
CA SER A 24 7.85 17.95 26.79
C SER A 24 8.18 19.12 25.80
N PRO A 25 8.64 20.33 26.25
CA PRO A 25 8.07 21.62 25.86
C PRO A 25 8.66 22.33 24.63
N SER A 26 7.79 23.14 24.02
CA SER A 26 8.05 24.12 22.97
C SER A 26 8.86 25.34 23.47
N GLY A 27 10.00 25.60 22.83
CA GLY A 27 10.60 26.93 22.76
C GLY A 27 10.00 27.72 21.60
N ALA A 28 9.54 28.93 21.87
CA ALA A 28 8.97 29.85 20.88
C ALA A 28 10.04 30.69 20.17
N ILE A 29 9.58 31.52 19.21
CA ILE A 29 10.18 32.73 18.58
C ILE A 29 10.70 32.49 17.13
N PRO A 30 10.60 33.43 16.17
CA PRO A 30 9.41 34.13 15.61
C PRO A 30 9.36 34.04 14.05
N THR A 31 8.18 34.32 13.47
CA THR A 31 7.97 34.39 12.02
C THR A 31 8.59 35.63 11.35
N PRO A 32 9.11 35.51 10.12
CA PRO A 32 9.06 36.59 9.14
C PRO A 32 8.15 36.22 7.97
N ARG A 33 7.16 37.08 7.69
CA ARG A 33 6.36 37.07 6.47
C ARG A 33 7.27 37.12 5.24
N ARG A 34 7.20 36.14 4.35
CA ARG A 34 7.72 36.26 2.98
C ARG A 34 6.61 36.03 1.96
N ARG A 35 6.63 36.91 0.95
CA ARG A 35 5.66 37.02 -0.14
C ARG A 35 5.62 35.72 -0.94
N VAL A 36 4.43 35.16 -1.08
CA VAL A 36 4.13 34.13 -2.09
C VAL A 36 4.35 34.75 -3.47
N SER A 37 5.32 34.22 -4.22
CA SER A 37 5.52 34.54 -5.62
C SER A 37 4.43 33.84 -6.42
N ARG A 38 3.49 34.63 -6.96
CA ARG A 38 2.59 34.19 -8.03
C ARG A 38 3.45 33.71 -9.21
N TYR A 39 3.18 32.52 -9.72
CA TYR A 39 3.45 32.21 -11.12
C TYR A 39 2.14 31.98 -11.87
N LEU A 40 2.09 32.63 -13.02
CA LEU A 40 0.98 32.93 -13.93
C LEU A 40 0.82 31.85 -15.02
N PRO A 41 -0.25 31.91 -15.83
CA PRO A 41 -0.88 30.79 -16.51
C PRO A 41 -0.53 30.71 -18.01
N TYR A 42 -0.81 29.57 -18.65
CA TYR A 42 -1.05 29.55 -20.10
C TYR A 42 -1.81 28.29 -20.56
N PHE A 43 -3.13 28.40 -20.76
CA PHE A 43 -3.80 28.35 -22.07
C PHE A 43 -5.32 28.35 -21.87
N ASP A 44 -5.96 29.39 -22.42
CA ASP A 44 -7.39 29.53 -22.64
C ASP A 44 -7.62 29.38 -24.16
N GLU A 45 -8.56 28.55 -24.58
CA GLU A 45 -9.67 29.05 -25.40
C GLU A 45 -10.81 28.03 -25.50
N SER A 46 -11.93 28.48 -24.95
CA SER A 46 -13.35 28.20 -25.21
C SER A 46 -13.76 27.40 -26.45
N SER A 47 -14.82 26.58 -26.30
CA SER A 47 -16.14 26.95 -26.85
C SER A 47 -17.28 25.97 -26.50
N SER A 48 -18.39 26.60 -26.13
CA SER A 48 -19.80 26.17 -26.18
C SER A 48 -20.35 25.18 -25.14
N ILE A 49 -21.17 25.78 -24.28
CA ILE A 49 -22.19 25.24 -23.38
C ILE A 49 -23.32 24.61 -24.20
N ASN A 50 -23.89 23.52 -23.69
CA ASN A 50 -25.36 23.35 -23.67
C ASN A 50 -25.73 22.57 -22.40
N GLU A 51 -26.41 23.27 -21.49
CA GLU A 51 -27.14 22.70 -20.36
C GLU A 51 -28.32 21.89 -20.88
N THR A 52 -28.58 20.73 -20.28
CA THR A 52 -29.96 20.29 -20.01
C THR A 52 -29.99 19.19 -18.95
N THR A 53 -30.66 19.55 -17.85
CA THR A 53 -31.56 18.72 -17.03
C THR A 53 -30.98 17.65 -16.10
N THR A 54 -30.84 18.09 -14.84
CA THR A 54 -31.08 17.41 -13.57
C THR A 54 -31.66 15.98 -13.59
N GLN A 55 -30.89 15.05 -13.03
CA GLN A 55 -31.39 14.05 -12.08
C GLN A 55 -30.42 14.00 -10.89
N GLU A 56 -30.93 14.27 -9.70
CA GLU A 56 -30.17 14.25 -8.44
C GLU A 56 -29.63 12.85 -8.13
N PRO A 57 -28.38 12.71 -7.62
CA PRO A 57 -27.96 11.53 -6.91
C PRO A 57 -28.12 11.72 -5.40
N HIS A 58 -28.81 10.75 -4.78
CA HIS A 58 -28.84 10.44 -3.36
C HIS A 58 -27.44 10.48 -2.68
N PRO A 59 -27.37 10.74 -1.35
CA PRO A 59 -26.14 11.12 -0.68
C PRO A 59 -25.09 10.00 -0.66
N GLU A 60 -23.92 10.29 -1.24
CA GLU A 60 -22.74 9.42 -1.24
C GLU A 60 -22.21 9.21 0.19
N LYS A 61 -22.19 7.94 0.63
CA LYS A 61 -21.37 7.51 1.77
C LYS A 61 -19.89 7.58 1.38
N ASN A 62 -19.19 8.59 1.89
CA ASN A 62 -17.77 8.65 2.24
C ASN A 62 -16.87 7.55 1.60
N SER A 63 -16.58 7.65 0.30
CA SER A 63 -15.75 6.69 -0.42
C SER A 63 -14.27 7.09 -0.34
N SER A 64 -13.47 6.27 0.35
CA SER A 64 -12.03 6.44 0.64
C SER A 64 -11.09 6.03 -0.51
N ARG A 65 -11.57 5.88 -1.74
CA ARG A 65 -10.73 5.42 -2.87
C ARG A 65 -9.89 6.57 -3.41
N ILE A 66 -8.56 6.41 -3.43
CA ILE A 66 -7.58 7.42 -3.87
C ILE A 66 -7.97 8.00 -5.24
N ILE A 67 -8.20 7.13 -6.22
CA ILE A 67 -8.52 7.54 -7.59
C ILE A 67 -9.86 8.29 -7.71
N LYS A 68 -10.84 7.99 -6.85
CA LYS A 68 -12.09 8.77 -6.78
C LYS A 68 -11.85 10.16 -6.21
N LEU A 69 -10.96 10.28 -5.22
CA LEU A 69 -10.58 11.56 -4.63
C LEU A 69 -9.83 12.46 -5.63
N ASN A 70 -9.07 11.87 -6.56
CA ASN A 70 -8.30 12.61 -7.58
C ASN A 70 -9.17 13.22 -8.68
N GLY A 71 -10.41 12.75 -8.86
CA GLY A 71 -11.39 13.37 -9.74
C GLY A 71 -10.90 13.53 -11.18
N LYS A 72 -11.24 14.66 -11.85
CA LYS A 72 -10.90 14.96 -13.26
C LYS A 72 -9.51 15.62 -13.46
N LEU A 73 -8.66 15.79 -12.44
CA LEU A 73 -7.32 16.40 -12.55
C LEU A 73 -6.26 15.50 -13.28
N ARG A 74 -6.75 14.59 -14.13
CA ARG A 74 -6.06 13.41 -14.68
C ARG A 74 -5.09 13.71 -15.83
N SER A 75 -4.94 14.96 -16.26
CA SER A 75 -4.12 15.29 -17.43
C SER A 75 -2.61 15.20 -17.16
N VAL A 76 -2.18 15.12 -15.90
CA VAL A 76 -0.75 15.09 -15.50
C VAL A 76 -0.36 13.83 -14.69
N GLN A 77 -1.33 13.03 -14.21
CA GLN A 77 -1.09 11.83 -13.39
C GLN A 77 -1.20 10.55 -14.24
N LEU A 78 -0.17 9.70 -14.19
CA LEU A 78 -0.22 8.33 -14.69
C LEU A 78 -0.95 7.45 -13.66
N ASP A 79 -1.79 6.52 -14.12
CA ASP A 79 -2.48 5.55 -13.26
C ASP A 79 -3.35 6.21 -12.16
N GLY A 80 -3.73 7.48 -12.38
CA GLY A 80 -4.63 8.22 -11.50
C GLY A 80 -3.99 8.92 -10.31
N ASP A 81 -2.81 8.50 -9.81
CA ASP A 81 -2.15 9.06 -8.60
C ASP A 81 -0.60 9.10 -8.67
N MET A 82 0.02 8.69 -9.79
CA MET A 82 1.48 8.74 -9.93
C MET A 82 1.93 9.89 -10.85
N ILE A 83 2.92 10.66 -10.40
CA ILE A 83 3.66 11.61 -11.23
C ILE A 83 4.92 10.91 -11.74
N ILE A 84 5.05 10.80 -13.06
CA ILE A 84 6.20 10.14 -13.68
C ILE A 84 7.04 11.17 -14.44
N ASN A 85 8.34 11.17 -14.15
CA ASN A 85 9.32 12.00 -14.86
C ASN A 85 9.18 11.83 -16.39
N GLY A 86 9.23 12.94 -17.12
CA GLY A 86 9.05 12.95 -18.57
C GLY A 86 10.02 12.04 -19.35
N ALA A 87 11.24 11.81 -18.85
CA ALA A 87 12.19 10.86 -19.45
C ALA A 87 11.71 9.41 -19.32
N LEU A 88 11.24 9.02 -18.12
CA LEU A 88 10.65 7.70 -17.88
C LEU A 88 9.37 7.53 -18.70
N LEU A 89 8.49 8.54 -18.73
CA LEU A 89 7.26 8.51 -19.53
C LEU A 89 7.53 8.34 -21.03
N ARG A 90 8.49 9.08 -21.59
CA ARG A 90 8.90 8.93 -23.00
C ARG A 90 9.42 7.53 -23.29
N SER A 91 10.22 6.98 -22.37
CA SER A 91 10.74 5.63 -22.53
C SER A 91 9.63 4.58 -22.49
N LEU A 92 8.73 4.65 -21.51
CA LEU A 92 7.57 3.76 -21.41
C LEU A 92 6.71 3.83 -22.67
N LYS A 93 6.41 5.05 -23.17
CA LYS A 93 5.66 5.23 -24.42
C LYS A 93 6.36 4.63 -25.64
N ALA A 94 7.67 4.77 -25.76
CA ALA A 94 8.45 4.23 -26.87
C ALA A 94 8.49 2.69 -26.89
N GLU A 95 8.41 2.05 -25.72
CA GLU A 95 8.34 0.59 -25.63
C GLU A 95 6.94 0.06 -25.95
N LEU A 96 5.91 0.74 -25.47
CA LEU A 96 4.52 0.38 -25.75
C LEU A 96 4.16 0.57 -27.23
N SER A 97 4.85 1.45 -27.94
CA SER A 97 4.66 1.67 -29.39
C SER A 97 5.44 0.70 -30.29
N GLY A 98 6.17 -0.27 -29.73
CA GLY A 98 6.66 -1.43 -30.50
C GLY A 98 7.99 -1.26 -31.23
N SER A 99 8.88 -0.37 -30.80
CA SER A 99 10.25 -0.33 -31.32
C SER A 99 11.05 -1.55 -30.84
N ARG A 100 11.15 -2.57 -31.69
CA ARG A 100 11.97 -3.78 -31.52
C ARG A 100 13.41 -3.44 -31.09
N ARG A 101 13.76 -3.74 -29.83
CA ARG A 101 15.10 -4.24 -29.51
C ARG A 101 15.10 -5.12 -28.27
N ARG A 102 15.25 -6.41 -28.50
CA ARG A 102 15.51 -7.44 -27.49
C ARG A 102 17.01 -7.47 -27.22
N LYS A 103 17.44 -7.03 -26.03
CA LYS A 103 18.72 -7.43 -25.43
C LYS A 103 18.45 -7.78 -23.96
N ARG A 104 18.92 -8.95 -23.55
CA ARG A 104 18.74 -9.52 -22.20
C ARG A 104 19.87 -9.10 -21.26
N TRP A 105 19.50 -8.94 -19.98
CA TRP A 105 20.28 -8.81 -18.72
C TRP A 105 21.06 -7.48 -18.59
N ALA A 106 20.93 -6.66 -17.53
CA ALA A 106 20.67 -6.86 -16.10
C ALA A 106 19.72 -5.79 -15.50
N TYR A 107 19.39 -5.96 -14.22
CA TYR A 107 18.20 -5.49 -13.48
C TYR A 107 18.53 -4.45 -12.39
N ARG A 108 17.52 -3.62 -12.05
CA ARG A 108 17.50 -2.28 -11.42
C ARG A 108 17.01 -1.29 -12.48
N ASP A 109 16.09 -0.38 -12.13
CA ASP A 109 15.56 0.56 -13.13
C ASP A 109 16.73 1.30 -13.82
N LEU A 110 16.55 1.80 -15.06
CA LEU A 110 17.63 2.43 -15.83
C LEU A 110 18.38 3.55 -15.06
N PHE A 111 17.71 4.18 -14.10
CA PHE A 111 18.16 5.28 -13.27
C PHE A 111 18.58 4.85 -11.86
N TYR A 112 18.32 3.63 -11.40
CA TYR A 112 18.76 3.15 -10.11
C TYR A 112 20.31 3.06 -10.06
N PRO A 113 20.96 3.47 -8.94
CA PRO A 113 20.39 3.89 -7.66
C PRO A 113 20.02 5.38 -7.57
N GLN A 114 20.08 6.17 -8.65
CA GLN A 114 19.82 7.62 -8.59
C GLN A 114 18.38 7.97 -8.20
N THR A 115 17.45 7.02 -8.33
CA THR A 115 16.03 7.14 -7.96
C THR A 115 15.73 6.75 -6.51
N ILE A 116 16.75 6.47 -5.67
CA ILE A 116 16.57 6.18 -4.24
C ILE A 116 16.95 7.37 -3.37
N TRP A 117 16.31 7.45 -2.20
CA TRP A 117 16.68 8.38 -1.13
C TRP A 117 17.82 7.78 -0.29
N SER A 118 19.06 7.93 -0.73
CA SER A 118 20.26 7.28 -0.16
C SER A 118 20.57 7.70 1.28
N ASP A 119 20.39 8.98 1.60
CA ASP A 119 20.84 9.59 2.87
C ASP A 119 19.67 9.96 3.78
N GLY A 120 18.63 9.11 3.73
CA GLY A 120 17.33 9.38 4.32
C GLY A 120 16.50 10.35 3.46
N VAL A 121 15.24 10.49 3.84
CA VAL A 121 14.23 11.30 3.14
C VAL A 121 14.08 12.63 3.87
N PRO A 122 14.69 13.73 3.39
CA PRO A 122 14.39 15.06 3.89
C PRO A 122 12.95 15.43 3.49
N TYR A 123 12.20 16.00 4.43
CA TYR A 123 10.82 16.41 4.17
C TYR A 123 10.45 17.75 4.81
N GLU A 124 9.44 18.39 4.23
CA GLU A 124 8.83 19.60 4.74
C GLU A 124 7.29 19.47 4.65
N PHE A 125 6.58 20.02 5.64
CA PHE A 125 5.12 20.10 5.60
C PHE A 125 4.72 21.50 5.16
N ASP A 126 3.79 21.58 4.22
CA ASP A 126 3.06 22.79 3.92
C ASP A 126 2.40 23.31 5.21
N PRO A 127 2.64 24.58 5.63
CA PRO A 127 2.01 25.17 6.80
C PRO A 127 0.47 25.18 6.74
N GLU A 128 -0.12 25.12 5.55
CA GLU A 128 -1.57 25.07 5.35
C GLU A 128 -2.13 23.64 5.40
N LEU A 129 -1.27 22.62 5.50
CA LEU A 129 -1.69 21.23 5.56
C LEU A 129 -2.47 20.96 6.87
N PRO A 130 -3.70 20.42 6.80
CA PRO A 130 -4.52 20.18 7.99
C PRO A 130 -3.81 19.27 9.01
N SER A 131 -3.98 19.55 10.30
CA SER A 131 -3.33 18.81 11.39
C SER A 131 -3.61 17.29 11.36
N ILE A 132 -4.79 16.88 10.89
CA ILE A 132 -5.16 15.48 10.70
C ILE A 132 -4.33 14.80 9.60
N ALA A 133 -4.03 15.52 8.52
CA ALA A 133 -3.18 15.03 7.42
C ALA A 133 -1.73 14.91 7.89
N VAL A 134 -1.21 15.94 8.58
CA VAL A 134 0.13 15.92 9.19
C VAL A 134 0.27 14.74 10.15
N THR A 135 -0.73 14.51 11.00
CA THR A 135 -0.74 13.38 11.95
C THR A 135 -0.71 12.04 11.23
N SER A 136 -1.55 11.86 10.19
CA SER A 136 -1.57 10.64 9.38
C SER A 136 -0.25 10.39 8.64
N LEU A 137 0.36 11.44 8.08
CA LEU A 137 1.67 11.36 7.43
C LEU A 137 2.79 11.01 8.41
N LYS A 138 2.79 11.57 9.63
CA LYS A 138 3.74 11.17 10.67
C LYS A 138 3.62 9.69 11.03
N TYR A 139 2.39 9.16 11.10
CA TYR A 139 2.18 7.72 11.30
C TYR A 139 2.66 6.89 10.10
N ALA A 140 2.44 7.37 8.87
CA ALA A 140 2.92 6.70 7.66
C ALA A 140 4.45 6.64 7.59
N MET A 141 5.13 7.76 7.81
CA MET A 141 6.59 7.82 7.89
C MET A 141 7.10 6.88 8.98
N LYS A 142 6.51 6.95 10.18
CA LYS A 142 6.92 6.10 11.30
C LYS A 142 6.74 4.61 11.01
N PHE A 143 5.67 4.22 10.30
CA PHE A 143 5.48 2.85 9.87
C PHE A 143 6.65 2.38 8.98
N TRP A 144 7.04 3.16 7.98
CA TRP A 144 8.14 2.82 7.08
C TRP A 144 9.47 2.75 7.84
N GLU A 145 9.75 3.68 8.75
CA GLU A 145 10.96 3.66 9.59
C GLU A 145 11.05 2.43 10.50
N LEU A 146 9.94 2.00 11.10
CA LEU A 146 9.93 0.85 12.02
C LEU A 146 10.10 -0.50 11.32
N ASN A 147 9.83 -0.53 10.01
CA ASN A 147 9.78 -1.77 9.22
C ASN A 147 10.87 -1.84 8.15
N THR A 148 11.59 -0.75 7.91
CA THR A 148 12.66 -0.66 6.92
C THR A 148 13.84 0.14 7.46
N CYS A 149 14.95 0.17 6.72
CA CYS A 149 16.09 1.04 7.02
C CYS A 149 15.90 2.49 6.55
N VAL A 150 14.79 2.82 5.88
CA VAL A 150 14.52 4.19 5.41
C VAL A 150 14.21 5.09 6.60
N THR A 151 14.81 6.28 6.62
CA THR A 151 14.61 7.29 7.66
C THR A 151 13.99 8.55 7.07
N PHE A 152 13.16 9.24 7.84
CA PHE A 152 12.59 10.54 7.46
C PHE A 152 13.11 11.61 8.42
N ARG A 153 13.49 12.78 7.91
CA ARG A 153 13.97 13.89 8.72
C ARG A 153 13.43 15.22 8.23
N PRO A 154 13.11 16.17 9.13
CA PRO A 154 12.84 17.53 8.73
C PRO A 154 13.99 18.05 7.86
N ARG A 155 13.64 18.68 6.76
CA ARG A 155 14.60 19.31 5.86
C ARG A 155 15.35 20.43 6.59
N GLU A 156 16.64 20.54 6.32
CA GLU A 156 17.49 21.64 6.78
C GLU A 156 17.88 22.52 5.59
N ASN A 157 18.80 22.04 4.75
CA ASN A 157 19.35 22.77 3.60
C ASN A 157 19.36 21.93 2.32
N GLU A 158 18.75 20.74 2.33
CA GLU A 158 18.73 19.86 1.17
C GLU A 158 18.02 20.54 0.01
N THR A 159 18.65 20.48 -1.16
CA THR A 159 18.08 21.02 -2.40
C THR A 159 17.00 20.11 -2.97
N GLN A 160 16.97 18.85 -2.57
CA GLN A 160 15.97 17.87 -2.99
C GLN A 160 15.29 17.23 -1.78
N TYR A 161 13.97 17.27 -1.74
CA TYR A 161 13.18 16.84 -0.59
C TYR A 161 11.73 16.55 -0.97
N ILE A 162 11.03 15.84 -0.10
CA ILE A 162 9.58 15.66 -0.20
C ILE A 162 8.88 16.86 0.42
N PHE A 163 7.97 17.49 -0.32
CA PHE A 163 7.06 18.49 0.20
C PHE A 163 5.65 17.91 0.34
N PHE A 164 5.20 17.74 1.58
CA PHE A 164 3.86 17.27 1.87
C PHE A 164 2.88 18.44 1.83
N THR A 165 1.99 18.45 0.84
CA THR A 165 1.00 19.51 0.62
C THR A 165 -0.42 18.93 0.49
N GLY A 166 -1.43 19.78 0.65
CA GLY A 166 -2.84 19.44 0.41
C GLY A 166 -3.52 20.44 -0.51
N GLU A 167 -2.74 21.28 -1.21
CA GLU A 167 -3.24 22.37 -2.05
C GLU A 167 -4.13 21.85 -3.19
N ASN A 168 -3.78 20.68 -3.75
CA ASN A 168 -4.52 20.08 -4.85
C ASN A 168 -5.56 19.06 -4.37
N ARG A 169 -6.60 18.87 -5.18
CA ARG A 169 -7.55 17.77 -4.97
C ARG A 169 -6.87 16.43 -5.22
N GLY A 170 -7.19 15.44 -4.39
CA GLY A 170 -6.69 14.08 -4.53
C GLY A 170 -5.46 13.75 -3.70
N CYS A 171 -4.97 12.52 -3.85
CA CYS A 171 -3.79 11.95 -3.24
C CYS A 171 -2.87 11.48 -4.38
N PHE A 172 -1.64 11.96 -4.43
CA PHE A 172 -0.70 11.56 -5.47
C PHE A 172 0.75 11.85 -5.08
N SER A 173 1.66 11.13 -5.73
CA SER A 173 3.09 11.20 -5.46
C SER A 173 3.92 10.84 -6.69
N SER A 174 5.18 11.25 -6.73
CA SER A 174 6.12 10.72 -7.72
C SER A 174 6.63 9.35 -7.30
N VAL A 175 7.04 8.52 -8.26
CA VAL A 175 7.63 7.20 -7.94
C VAL A 175 9.13 7.32 -7.72
N GLY A 176 9.56 7.08 -6.49
CA GLY A 176 10.96 7.22 -6.06
C GLY A 176 11.41 8.67 -5.90
N ARG A 177 12.73 8.87 -5.86
CA ARG A 177 13.37 10.19 -5.83
C ARG A 177 13.41 10.77 -7.25
N ASP A 178 12.61 11.79 -7.52
CA ASP A 178 12.55 12.50 -8.79
C ASP A 178 13.54 13.67 -8.82
N THR A 179 14.68 13.47 -9.46
CA THR A 179 15.75 14.47 -9.60
C THR A 179 15.42 15.58 -10.61
N SER A 180 14.26 15.56 -11.27
CA SER A 180 13.87 16.61 -12.20
C SER A 180 13.32 17.87 -11.54
N GLN A 181 12.99 17.80 -10.25
CA GLN A 181 12.49 18.92 -9.46
C GLN A 181 13.16 18.95 -8.08
N PRO A 182 13.54 20.14 -7.57
CA PRO A 182 14.11 20.28 -6.22
C PRO A 182 13.06 19.96 -5.15
N GLU A 183 11.82 20.36 -5.37
CA GLU A 183 10.70 20.06 -4.50
C GLU A 183 9.86 18.95 -5.13
N GLN A 184 9.77 17.80 -4.46
CA GLN A 184 8.93 16.69 -4.91
C GLN A 184 7.62 16.67 -4.10
N PRO A 185 6.48 17.07 -4.68
CA PRO A 185 5.21 17.09 -3.96
C PRO A 185 4.70 15.67 -3.68
N VAL A 186 4.26 15.46 -2.45
CA VAL A 186 3.36 14.37 -2.05
C VAL A 186 2.06 15.04 -1.60
N ASN A 187 1.05 14.98 -2.45
CA ASN A 187 -0.20 15.68 -2.21
C ASN A 187 -1.17 14.80 -1.42
N ILE A 188 -1.65 15.30 -0.28
CA ILE A 188 -2.65 14.70 0.61
C ILE A 188 -3.82 15.68 0.72
N GLY A 189 -4.63 15.72 -0.33
CA GLY A 189 -5.80 16.57 -0.40
C GLY A 189 -6.93 16.13 0.53
N LYS A 190 -8.04 16.88 0.52
CA LYS A 190 -9.22 16.59 1.33
C LYS A 190 -9.74 15.16 1.09
N GLY A 191 -9.77 14.35 2.15
CA GLY A 191 -10.23 12.95 2.12
C GLY A 191 -9.10 11.91 2.11
N CYS A 192 -7.86 12.33 1.88
CA CYS A 192 -6.68 11.45 1.79
C CYS A 192 -6.03 11.14 3.15
N TYR A 193 -6.68 11.46 4.27
CA TYR A 193 -6.05 11.42 5.60
C TYR A 193 -6.02 10.03 6.23
N HIS A 194 -6.50 9.00 5.52
CA HIS A 194 -6.49 7.63 6.00
C HIS A 194 -5.06 7.06 6.02
N PHE A 195 -4.70 6.31 7.06
CA PHE A 195 -3.36 5.72 7.21
C PHE A 195 -2.93 4.89 5.99
N GLY A 196 -3.82 4.05 5.45
CA GLY A 196 -3.55 3.28 4.23
C GLY A 196 -3.25 4.18 3.01
N VAL A 197 -3.91 5.34 2.91
CA VAL A 197 -3.69 6.27 1.80
C VAL A 197 -2.36 7.00 1.97
N THR A 198 -2.07 7.55 3.16
CA THR A 198 -0.80 8.24 3.40
C THR A 198 0.40 7.30 3.27
N THR A 199 0.28 6.03 3.71
CA THR A 199 1.33 5.03 3.49
C THR A 199 1.49 4.61 2.03
N HIS A 200 0.41 4.60 1.24
CA HIS A 200 0.45 4.38 -0.21
C HIS A 200 1.25 5.49 -0.91
N GLU A 201 0.92 6.75 -0.65
CA GLU A 201 1.59 7.90 -1.29
C GLU A 201 3.07 8.03 -0.88
N VAL A 202 3.37 7.75 0.40
CA VAL A 202 4.76 7.63 0.86
C VAL A 202 5.44 6.43 0.19
N GLY A 203 4.74 5.30 0.01
CA GLY A 203 5.24 4.12 -0.71
C GLY A 203 5.63 4.44 -2.16
N HIS A 204 4.82 5.23 -2.87
CA HIS A 204 5.19 5.77 -4.18
C HIS A 204 6.49 6.57 -4.10
N ALA A 205 6.61 7.51 -3.15
CA ALA A 205 7.82 8.33 -3.00
C ALA A 205 9.08 7.50 -2.65
N LEU A 206 8.90 6.29 -2.09
CA LEU A 206 9.95 5.30 -1.84
C LEU A 206 10.23 4.36 -3.03
N GLY A 207 9.54 4.53 -4.16
CA GLY A 207 9.81 3.80 -5.40
C GLY A 207 8.87 2.63 -5.68
N LEU A 208 7.75 2.51 -4.97
CA LEU A 208 6.74 1.49 -5.27
C LEU A 208 5.84 1.96 -6.42
N PHE A 209 5.76 1.16 -7.48
CA PHE A 209 4.69 1.26 -8.48
C PHE A 209 3.43 0.57 -7.96
N HIS A 210 2.29 0.78 -8.64
CA HIS A 210 1.14 -0.04 -8.32
C HIS A 210 1.39 -1.52 -8.66
N HIS A 211 0.87 -2.39 -7.79
CA HIS A 211 1.17 -3.81 -7.85
C HIS A 211 0.58 -4.49 -9.10
N GLN A 212 -0.58 -4.02 -9.59
CA GLN A 212 -1.17 -4.48 -10.85
C GLN A 212 -0.38 -4.08 -12.10
N GLN A 213 0.68 -3.28 -11.98
CA GLN A 213 1.51 -2.92 -13.13
C GLN A 213 2.72 -3.82 -13.30
N ARG A 214 2.93 -4.82 -12.43
CA ARG A 214 4.01 -5.78 -12.62
C ARG A 214 3.93 -6.43 -14.01
N TYR A 215 5.07 -6.65 -14.64
CA TYR A 215 5.13 -7.27 -15.97
C TYR A 215 4.53 -8.68 -16.00
N ASP A 216 4.54 -9.39 -14.87
CA ASP A 216 4.02 -10.74 -14.63
C ASP A 216 2.57 -10.76 -14.08
N ARG A 217 1.90 -9.60 -13.96
CA ARG A 217 0.56 -9.51 -13.35
C ARG A 217 -0.53 -10.35 -14.04
N ASP A 218 -0.38 -10.64 -15.33
CA ASP A 218 -1.38 -11.40 -16.10
C ASP A 218 -1.48 -12.88 -15.68
N ASP A 219 -0.53 -13.39 -14.89
CA ASP A 219 -0.61 -14.73 -14.27
C ASP A 219 -1.54 -14.74 -13.03
N TYR A 220 -1.87 -13.56 -12.50
CA TYR A 220 -2.59 -13.38 -11.22
C TYR A 220 -3.89 -12.60 -11.36
N VAL A 221 -3.96 -11.64 -12.29
CA VAL A 221 -5.12 -10.81 -12.56
C VAL A 221 -5.33 -10.59 -14.06
N THR A 222 -6.59 -10.55 -14.48
CA THR A 222 -7.00 -10.26 -15.85
C THR A 222 -7.67 -8.89 -15.93
N PHE A 223 -7.19 -8.05 -16.84
CA PHE A 223 -7.80 -6.76 -17.15
C PHE A 223 -8.98 -6.91 -18.11
N SER A 224 -10.16 -6.47 -17.67
CA SER A 224 -11.39 -6.50 -18.46
C SER A 224 -11.56 -5.23 -19.29
N LYS A 225 -11.07 -5.26 -20.54
CA LYS A 225 -11.23 -4.16 -21.52
C LYS A 225 -12.69 -3.79 -21.82
N LYS A 226 -13.63 -4.72 -21.64
CA LYS A 226 -15.06 -4.49 -21.88
C LYS A 226 -15.72 -3.70 -20.75
N ASP A 227 -15.19 -3.82 -19.52
CA ASP A 227 -15.78 -3.23 -18.32
C ASP A 227 -15.09 -1.91 -17.93
N VAL A 228 -14.00 -1.55 -18.62
CA VAL A 228 -13.26 -0.30 -18.44
C VAL A 228 -13.28 0.53 -19.73
N PRO A 229 -13.71 1.81 -19.68
CA PRO A 229 -13.67 2.71 -20.82
C PRO A 229 -12.28 2.82 -21.46
N LYS A 230 -12.24 2.87 -22.80
CA LYS A 230 -10.98 2.91 -23.56
C LYS A 230 -10.06 4.07 -23.16
N SER A 231 -10.62 5.20 -22.73
CA SER A 231 -9.87 6.36 -22.22
C SER A 231 -9.05 6.05 -20.96
N TYR A 232 -9.37 4.99 -20.21
CA TYR A 232 -8.66 4.59 -18.99
C TYR A 232 -7.74 3.40 -19.15
N TRP A 233 -7.64 2.80 -20.35
CA TRP A 233 -6.79 1.61 -20.56
C TRP A 233 -5.31 1.86 -20.26
N LEU A 234 -4.85 3.11 -20.37
CA LEU A 234 -3.48 3.49 -20.01
C LEU A 234 -3.18 3.27 -18.52
N ASN A 235 -4.20 3.33 -17.65
CA ASN A 235 -4.06 3.12 -16.20
C ASN A 235 -3.85 1.63 -15.82
N PHE A 236 -3.90 0.74 -16.81
CA PHE A 236 -3.71 -0.71 -16.65
C PHE A 236 -2.48 -1.19 -17.40
N VAL A 237 -1.62 -0.28 -17.86
CA VAL A 237 -0.40 -0.67 -18.56
C VAL A 237 0.60 -1.29 -17.60
N LYS A 238 1.27 -2.36 -18.04
CA LYS A 238 2.34 -3.00 -17.29
C LYS A 238 3.63 -2.19 -17.43
N ILE A 239 4.36 -2.04 -16.33
CA ILE A 239 5.73 -1.53 -16.37
C ILE A 239 6.66 -2.64 -16.89
N PRO A 240 7.47 -2.38 -17.91
CA PRO A 240 8.44 -3.34 -18.44
C PRO A 240 9.43 -3.84 -17.37
N GLU A 241 9.89 -5.09 -17.50
CA GLU A 241 10.81 -5.75 -16.56
C GLU A 241 12.10 -4.96 -16.27
N LYS A 242 12.59 -4.18 -17.23
CA LYS A 242 13.78 -3.34 -17.02
C LYS A 242 13.56 -2.10 -16.15
N TYR A 243 12.31 -1.73 -15.87
CA TYR A 243 11.93 -0.58 -15.05
C TYR A 243 11.28 -0.99 -13.73
N LEU A 244 10.83 -2.24 -13.61
CA LEU A 244 10.17 -2.74 -12.42
C LEU A 244 10.85 -3.99 -11.90
N ALA A 245 11.17 -3.92 -10.61
CA ALA A 245 11.87 -4.93 -9.87
C ALA A 245 10.91 -5.71 -8.96
N THR A 246 10.64 -7.00 -9.25
CA THR A 246 9.81 -7.87 -8.38
C THR A 246 10.60 -8.48 -7.22
N TYR A 247 11.92 -8.43 -7.30
CA TYR A 247 12.90 -9.02 -6.38
C TYR A 247 12.70 -10.52 -6.16
N GLY A 248 12.06 -11.23 -7.08
CA GLY A 248 11.67 -12.63 -6.90
C GLY A 248 10.63 -12.84 -5.79
N LEU A 249 9.90 -11.78 -5.41
CA LEU A 249 8.79 -11.85 -4.46
C LEU A 249 7.49 -12.24 -5.17
N PRO A 250 6.63 -13.03 -4.51
CA PRO A 250 5.36 -13.44 -5.08
C PRO A 250 4.44 -12.23 -5.30
N TYR A 251 3.42 -12.41 -6.12
CA TYR A 251 2.40 -11.40 -6.33
C TYR A 251 1.44 -11.33 -5.13
N ASP A 252 1.34 -10.17 -4.50
CA ASP A 252 0.40 -9.89 -3.42
C ASP A 252 -0.83 -9.12 -3.92
N VAL A 253 -1.96 -9.82 -4.05
CA VAL A 253 -3.24 -9.21 -4.44
C VAL A 253 -3.74 -8.22 -3.38
N GLY A 254 -3.35 -8.39 -2.12
CA GLY A 254 -3.72 -7.50 -1.02
C GLY A 254 -2.69 -6.43 -0.68
N SER A 255 -1.69 -6.21 -1.55
CA SER A 255 -0.76 -5.08 -1.43
C SER A 255 -1.52 -3.76 -1.31
N ILE A 256 -1.00 -2.84 -0.49
CA ILE A 256 -1.53 -1.46 -0.40
C ILE A 256 -1.44 -0.74 -1.74
N MET A 257 -0.51 -1.17 -2.61
CA MET A 257 -0.28 -0.61 -3.94
C MET A 257 -1.17 -1.27 -5.01
N HIS A 258 -2.05 -2.21 -4.65
CA HIS A 258 -2.95 -2.86 -5.59
C HIS A 258 -4.26 -2.10 -5.74
N TYR A 259 -4.74 -1.92 -6.97
CA TYR A 259 -6.09 -1.40 -7.22
C TYR A 259 -7.20 -2.25 -6.62
N THR A 260 -8.33 -1.62 -6.34
CA THR A 260 -9.57 -2.35 -6.06
C THR A 260 -10.12 -3.02 -7.34
N PRO A 261 -11.04 -4.00 -7.22
CA PRO A 261 -11.63 -4.69 -8.38
C PRO A 261 -12.29 -3.78 -9.40
N THR A 262 -12.97 -2.73 -8.93
CA THR A 262 -13.84 -1.87 -9.76
C THR A 262 -13.17 -0.54 -10.10
N GLU A 263 -11.86 -0.44 -9.91
CA GLU A 263 -11.12 0.77 -10.22
C GLU A 263 -11.22 1.11 -11.71
N PHE A 264 -11.56 2.37 -12.03
CA PHE A 264 -11.89 2.86 -13.38
C PHE A 264 -12.99 2.12 -14.16
N ALA A 265 -13.71 1.17 -13.54
CA ALA A 265 -14.77 0.44 -14.22
C ALA A 265 -15.95 1.36 -14.58
N SER A 266 -16.60 1.07 -15.70
CA SER A 266 -17.84 1.75 -16.12
C SER A 266 -18.99 1.54 -15.12
N ASN A 267 -18.93 0.45 -14.36
CA ASN A 267 -19.97 0.05 -13.42
C ASN A 267 -19.32 -0.50 -12.15
N ALA A 268 -19.75 -0.01 -10.98
CA ALA A 268 -19.27 -0.46 -9.68
C ALA A 268 -19.62 -1.93 -9.35
N TYR A 269 -20.43 -2.60 -10.18
CA TYR A 269 -20.75 -4.02 -10.06
C TYR A 269 -19.97 -4.90 -11.06
N LEU A 270 -19.24 -4.30 -12.01
CA LEU A 270 -18.46 -5.03 -13.02
C LEU A 270 -16.97 -4.73 -12.80
N PRO A 271 -16.19 -5.66 -12.25
CA PRO A 271 -14.79 -5.41 -11.95
C PRO A 271 -13.97 -5.23 -13.24
N GLY A 272 -13.14 -4.18 -13.26
CA GLY A 272 -12.15 -3.94 -14.31
C GLY A 272 -10.92 -4.84 -14.19
N LEU A 273 -10.64 -5.35 -12.99
CA LEU A 273 -9.61 -6.34 -12.71
C LEU A 273 -10.19 -7.57 -12.01
N LEU A 274 -9.97 -8.73 -12.61
CA LEU A 274 -10.43 -10.03 -12.14
C LEU A 274 -9.26 -10.84 -11.65
N THR A 275 -9.30 -11.40 -10.44
CA THR A 275 -8.26 -12.33 -9.97
C THR A 275 -8.38 -13.68 -10.66
N ALA A 276 -7.25 -14.32 -10.96
CA ALA A 276 -7.22 -15.68 -11.49
C ALA A 276 -7.77 -16.69 -10.46
N ASP A 277 -7.43 -16.51 -9.18
CA ASP A 277 -8.11 -17.17 -8.06
C ASP A 277 -9.23 -16.27 -7.54
N THR A 278 -10.47 -16.66 -7.80
CA THR A 278 -11.66 -15.89 -7.42
C THR A 278 -11.80 -15.66 -5.92
N ASN A 279 -11.17 -16.49 -5.08
CA ASN A 279 -11.19 -16.29 -3.62
C ASN A 279 -10.35 -15.09 -3.15
N LEU A 280 -9.49 -14.54 -4.02
CA LEU A 280 -8.71 -13.33 -3.73
C LEU A 280 -9.37 -12.05 -4.22
N GLN A 281 -10.52 -12.13 -4.90
CA GLN A 281 -11.17 -10.95 -5.47
C GLN A 281 -11.54 -9.91 -4.40
N GLY A 282 -11.97 -10.35 -3.21
CA GLY A 282 -12.28 -9.48 -2.06
C GLY A 282 -11.05 -8.91 -1.36
N THR A 283 -9.87 -9.51 -1.58
CA THR A 283 -8.60 -9.09 -0.98
C THR A 283 -8.01 -7.83 -1.64
N MET A 284 -8.34 -7.59 -2.92
CA MET A 284 -7.85 -6.47 -3.72
C MET A 284 -8.18 -5.09 -3.14
N GLY A 285 -7.21 -4.16 -3.21
CA GLY A 285 -7.43 -2.76 -2.87
C GLY A 285 -7.61 -2.50 -1.37
N SER A 286 -6.89 -3.26 -0.54
CA SER A 286 -6.92 -3.08 0.90
C SER A 286 -6.27 -1.77 1.30
N LEU A 287 -6.96 -0.95 2.11
CA LEU A 287 -6.42 0.28 2.70
C LEU A 287 -5.92 0.07 4.14
N ASP A 288 -5.61 -1.17 4.49
CA ASP A 288 -5.23 -1.56 5.84
C ASP A 288 -3.85 -1.04 6.28
N GLY A 289 -3.03 -0.68 5.30
CA GLY A 289 -1.62 -0.35 5.42
C GLY A 289 -0.76 -1.29 4.57
N PRO A 290 0.55 -1.04 4.48
CA PRO A 290 1.44 -1.85 3.67
C PRO A 290 1.47 -3.32 4.15
N SER A 291 1.39 -4.23 3.19
CA SER A 291 1.51 -5.67 3.42
C SER A 291 2.94 -6.05 3.84
N PHE A 292 3.10 -7.29 4.31
CA PHE A 292 4.42 -7.85 4.60
C PHE A 292 5.36 -7.80 3.38
N LEU A 293 4.80 -7.99 2.18
CA LEU A 293 5.56 -7.98 0.94
C LEU A 293 5.87 -6.56 0.45
N ASP A 294 5.00 -5.58 0.69
CA ASP A 294 5.29 -4.16 0.38
C ASP A 294 6.55 -3.70 1.14
N VAL A 295 6.61 -4.01 2.44
CA VAL A 295 7.79 -3.75 3.27
C VAL A 295 9.02 -4.50 2.77
N GLN A 296 8.86 -5.77 2.38
CA GLN A 296 9.98 -6.57 1.88
C GLN A 296 10.52 -6.04 0.54
N ILE A 297 9.67 -5.50 -0.33
CA ILE A 297 10.09 -4.85 -1.57
C ILE A 297 10.96 -3.64 -1.24
N VAL A 298 10.52 -2.75 -0.35
CA VAL A 298 11.30 -1.57 0.06
C VAL A 298 12.63 -1.97 0.70
N ASN A 299 12.63 -2.95 1.60
CA ASN A 299 13.87 -3.44 2.23
C ASN A 299 14.89 -3.98 1.20
N ARG A 300 14.42 -4.68 0.15
CA ARG A 300 15.31 -5.14 -0.94
C ARG A 300 15.74 -3.99 -1.85
N HIS A 301 14.85 -3.04 -2.11
CA HIS A 301 15.12 -1.88 -2.96
C HIS A 301 16.21 -0.97 -2.35
N TYR A 302 16.11 -0.72 -1.05
CA TYR A 302 17.05 0.10 -0.27
C TYR A 302 18.21 -0.71 0.35
N GLN A 303 18.37 -1.98 -0.02
CA GLN A 303 19.46 -2.84 0.46
C GLN A 303 19.57 -2.94 1.99
N CYS A 304 18.44 -2.85 2.69
CA CYS A 304 18.39 -2.80 4.16
C CYS A 304 18.96 -4.04 4.86
N TYR A 305 19.18 -5.13 4.15
CA TYR A 305 19.75 -6.36 4.70
C TYR A 305 21.29 -6.38 4.70
N GLU A 306 21.94 -5.41 4.06
CA GLU A 306 23.41 -5.38 3.98
C GLU A 306 24.06 -5.21 5.35
N VAL A 307 23.44 -4.45 6.25
CA VAL A 307 23.87 -4.33 7.65
C VAL A 307 23.90 -5.69 8.38
N CYS A 308 23.05 -6.63 7.98
CA CYS A 308 23.00 -7.98 8.55
C CYS A 308 23.92 -8.98 7.82
N ASN A 309 24.67 -8.55 6.80
CA ASN A 309 25.67 -9.42 6.16
C ASN A 309 26.95 -9.54 6.98
N GLU A 310 27.26 -8.53 7.80
CA GLU A 310 28.47 -8.48 8.62
C GLU A 310 28.32 -9.26 9.93
N THR A 311 27.10 -9.64 10.31
CA THR A 311 26.85 -10.44 11.51
C THR A 311 27.13 -11.92 11.23
N GLU A 312 27.97 -12.55 12.06
CA GLU A 312 28.30 -13.99 11.96
C GLU A 312 27.06 -14.90 12.14
N THR A 313 26.01 -14.41 12.80
CA THR A 313 24.81 -15.17 13.16
C THR A 313 23.54 -14.60 12.50
N LYS A 314 23.25 -15.06 11.27
CA LYS A 314 21.96 -14.77 10.62
C LYS A 314 20.85 -15.66 11.18
N PRO A 315 19.68 -15.11 11.57
CA PRO A 315 18.59 -15.89 12.12
C PRO A 315 17.96 -16.76 11.04
N ASN A 316 17.62 -18.00 11.41
CA ASN A 316 16.88 -18.89 10.52
C ASN A 316 15.38 -18.52 10.55
N CYS A 317 14.98 -17.59 9.70
CA CYS A 317 13.60 -17.12 9.64
C CYS A 317 12.66 -18.16 9.00
N LEU A 318 11.74 -18.68 9.79
CA LEU A 318 10.76 -19.66 9.35
C LEU A 318 9.55 -19.02 8.65
N ASN A 319 8.74 -19.84 8.00
CA ASN A 319 7.45 -19.48 7.42
C ASN A 319 7.47 -18.29 6.43
N GLY A 320 8.62 -18.01 5.82
CA GLY A 320 8.79 -16.89 4.88
C GLY A 320 9.19 -15.57 5.53
N GLY A 321 9.57 -15.57 6.81
CA GLY A 321 10.18 -14.41 7.47
C GLY A 321 11.53 -14.01 6.88
N TYR A 322 12.01 -12.83 7.28
CA TYR A 322 13.34 -12.31 6.91
C TYR A 322 14.00 -11.59 8.09
N PRO A 323 15.35 -11.46 8.12
CA PRO A 323 16.04 -10.77 9.22
C PRO A 323 15.54 -9.33 9.40
N ASP A 324 15.32 -8.92 10.64
CA ASP A 324 14.90 -7.55 10.94
C ASP A 324 16.05 -6.58 10.63
N PRO A 325 15.85 -5.56 9.77
CA PRO A 325 16.91 -4.61 9.40
C PRO A 325 17.41 -3.77 10.59
N HIS A 326 16.63 -3.67 11.68
CA HIS A 326 17.03 -2.97 12.91
C HIS A 326 17.63 -3.89 13.96
N ASN A 327 17.45 -5.21 13.81
CA ASN A 327 17.99 -6.20 14.72
C ASN A 327 18.23 -7.52 13.99
N CYS A 328 19.45 -7.67 13.50
CA CYS A 328 19.89 -8.80 12.70
C CYS A 328 19.87 -10.16 13.43
N THR A 329 19.45 -10.22 14.70
CA THR A 329 19.34 -11.48 15.47
C THR A 329 17.92 -12.06 15.49
N ILE A 330 16.92 -11.28 15.07
CA ILE A 330 15.50 -11.67 15.04
C ILE A 330 14.93 -11.52 13.62
N CYS A 331 13.73 -12.06 13.41
CA CYS A 331 13.03 -12.05 12.14
C CYS A 331 11.81 -11.14 12.17
N LYS A 332 11.58 -10.43 11.06
CA LYS A 332 10.26 -9.91 10.70
C LYS A 332 9.41 -11.06 10.15
N CYS A 333 8.21 -11.20 10.69
CA CYS A 333 7.33 -12.33 10.41
C CYS A 333 6.14 -11.95 9.52
N PRO A 334 5.75 -12.83 8.59
CA PRO A 334 4.49 -12.69 7.87
C PRO A 334 3.31 -12.65 8.84
N THR A 335 2.26 -11.92 8.47
CA THR A 335 1.07 -11.79 9.31
C THR A 335 0.51 -13.16 9.66
N GLY A 336 0.24 -13.36 10.95
CA GLY A 336 -0.19 -14.63 11.54
C GLY A 336 0.93 -15.46 12.16
N PHE A 337 2.20 -15.09 11.99
CA PHE A 337 3.35 -15.69 12.65
C PHE A 337 4.06 -14.71 13.60
N GLY A 338 4.72 -15.23 14.62
CA GLY A 338 5.47 -14.45 15.60
C GLY A 338 6.61 -15.24 16.25
N GLY A 339 7.19 -14.66 17.30
CA GLY A 339 8.44 -15.13 17.90
C GLY A 339 9.66 -14.71 17.10
N ASP A 340 10.83 -14.81 17.71
CA ASP A 340 12.09 -14.29 17.16
C ASP A 340 12.49 -14.88 15.81
N PHE A 341 11.98 -16.07 15.47
CA PHE A 341 12.28 -16.79 14.22
C PHE A 341 11.02 -17.10 13.41
N CYS A 342 9.89 -16.45 13.70
CA CYS A 342 8.60 -16.69 13.06
C CYS A 342 8.06 -18.12 13.24
N GLN A 343 8.46 -18.77 14.33
CA GLN A 343 8.12 -20.15 14.69
C GLN A 343 6.81 -20.28 15.47
N LEU A 344 6.35 -19.18 16.06
CA LEU A 344 5.16 -19.13 16.91
C LEU A 344 3.95 -18.57 16.15
N ILE A 345 2.78 -18.76 16.75
CA ILE A 345 1.54 -18.08 16.32
C ILE A 345 1.66 -16.62 16.73
N GLU A 346 1.32 -15.70 15.84
CA GLU A 346 1.28 -14.28 16.18
C GLU A 346 0.35 -14.04 17.38
N PRO A 347 0.80 -13.32 18.43
CA PRO A 347 -0.07 -12.96 19.55
C PRO A 347 -1.28 -12.15 19.08
N SER A 348 -2.47 -12.47 19.59
CA SER A 348 -3.72 -11.75 19.29
C SER A 348 -3.84 -10.42 20.05
N GLY A 349 -2.72 -9.77 20.34
CA GLY A 349 -2.63 -8.57 21.16
C GLY A 349 -3.25 -8.76 22.55
N THR A 350 -4.13 -7.84 22.95
CA THR A 350 -4.87 -7.89 24.23
C THR A 350 -6.11 -8.78 24.19
N MET A 351 -6.40 -9.43 23.06
CA MET A 351 -7.62 -10.22 22.89
C MET A 351 -7.49 -11.60 23.54
N LYS A 352 -8.57 -12.05 24.20
CA LYS A 352 -8.69 -13.42 24.73
C LYS A 352 -9.12 -14.41 23.64
N CYS A 353 -8.34 -14.48 22.57
CA CYS A 353 -8.60 -15.33 21.41
C CYS A 353 -7.29 -15.71 20.70
N GLY A 354 -7.40 -16.54 19.66
CA GLY A 354 -6.27 -17.04 18.90
C GLY A 354 -5.69 -18.33 19.45
N GLY A 355 -4.63 -18.82 18.80
CA GLY A 355 -3.94 -20.06 19.14
C GLY A 355 -4.19 -21.21 18.17
N LEU A 356 -3.83 -22.43 18.57
CA LEU A 356 -3.99 -23.62 17.74
C LEU A 356 -5.43 -24.12 17.82
N ILE A 357 -6.07 -24.29 16.66
CA ILE A 357 -7.34 -25.00 16.56
C ILE A 357 -7.04 -26.46 16.22
N PRO A 358 -7.35 -27.42 17.12
CA PRO A 358 -7.13 -28.83 16.85
C PRO A 358 -8.07 -29.31 15.73
N THR A 359 -7.53 -30.12 14.82
CA THR A 359 -8.32 -30.72 13.74
C THR A 359 -8.99 -32.01 14.19
N SER A 360 -10.22 -32.24 13.77
CA SER A 360 -10.99 -33.46 14.04
C SER A 360 -11.49 -34.07 12.72
N PRO A 361 -11.62 -35.42 12.63
CA PRO A 361 -12.30 -36.05 11.50
C PRO A 361 -13.82 -35.76 11.49
N ARG A 362 -14.38 -35.26 12.60
CA ARG A 362 -15.79 -34.84 12.69
C ARG A 362 -15.91 -33.35 12.42
N LEU A 363 -17.01 -32.94 11.80
CA LEU A 363 -17.31 -31.52 11.60
C LEU A 363 -17.37 -30.79 12.95
N THR A 364 -16.48 -29.83 13.14
CA THR A 364 -16.47 -28.93 14.29
C THR A 364 -16.96 -27.56 13.86
N ARG A 365 -18.04 -27.07 14.47
CA ARG A 365 -18.53 -25.71 14.25
C ARG A 365 -17.93 -24.79 15.31
N MET A 366 -17.34 -23.69 14.88
CA MET A 366 -16.79 -22.67 15.76
C MET A 366 -17.45 -21.33 15.47
N ARG A 367 -17.73 -20.57 16.52
CA ARG A 367 -18.21 -19.19 16.40
C ARG A 367 -17.20 -18.26 17.04
N ILE A 368 -16.55 -17.46 16.21
CA ILE A 368 -15.61 -16.44 16.67
C ILE A 368 -16.34 -15.10 16.63
N ARG A 369 -16.25 -14.34 17.73
CA ARG A 369 -16.81 -12.99 17.83
C ARG A 369 -15.70 -12.02 18.21
N LEU A 370 -15.54 -10.98 17.40
CA LEU A 370 -14.73 -9.82 17.74
C LEU A 370 -15.68 -8.75 18.29
N THR A 371 -15.67 -8.52 19.60
CA THR A 371 -16.41 -7.42 20.21
C THR A 371 -15.52 -6.19 20.33
N ALA A 372 -16.06 -5.00 20.07
CA ALA A 372 -15.37 -3.74 20.32
C ALA A 372 -15.32 -3.44 21.83
N ALA A 373 -14.16 -3.06 22.36
CA ALA A 373 -13.93 -2.72 23.77
C ALA A 373 -12.68 -1.83 23.89
N GLY A 374 -12.78 -0.59 23.43
CA GLY A 374 -11.68 0.39 23.43
C GLY A 374 -11.04 0.65 22.05
N PRO A 375 -10.19 1.68 21.96
CA PRO A 375 -9.56 2.15 20.72
C PRO A 375 -8.50 1.16 20.21
N GLY A 376 -8.30 1.14 18.90
CA GLY A 376 -7.27 0.34 18.23
C GLY A 376 -7.78 -0.90 17.50
N ARG A 377 -6.88 -1.50 16.74
CA ARG A 377 -7.16 -2.64 15.86
C ARG A 377 -7.18 -3.95 16.64
N ARG A 378 -8.21 -4.77 16.42
CA ARG A 378 -8.35 -6.10 17.03
C ARG A 378 -8.04 -7.16 16.01
N LYS A 379 -7.30 -8.15 16.46
CA LYS A 379 -6.95 -9.30 15.65
C LYS A 379 -7.00 -10.56 16.49
N CYS A 380 -7.63 -11.60 15.97
CA CYS A 380 -7.48 -12.97 16.46
C CYS A 380 -6.74 -13.79 15.42
N VAL A 381 -5.66 -14.46 15.83
CA VAL A 381 -4.85 -15.29 14.95
C VAL A 381 -4.95 -16.74 15.39
N TYR A 382 -5.42 -17.58 14.49
CA TYR A 382 -5.53 -19.02 14.70
C TYR A 382 -4.68 -19.78 13.69
N HIS A 383 -4.01 -20.83 14.15
CA HIS A 383 -3.41 -21.81 13.26
C HIS A 383 -4.25 -23.07 13.25
N ILE A 384 -4.47 -23.64 12.07
CA ILE A 384 -5.13 -24.93 11.89
C ILE A 384 -4.10 -25.85 11.22
N ARG A 385 -3.75 -26.96 11.86
CA ARG A 385 -2.71 -27.88 11.35
C ARG A 385 -3.33 -29.21 10.96
N ALA A 386 -3.28 -29.51 9.67
CA ALA A 386 -3.71 -30.82 9.18
C ALA A 386 -2.76 -31.92 9.69
N PRO A 387 -3.29 -33.11 10.05
CA PRO A 387 -2.45 -34.29 10.26
C PRO A 387 -1.63 -34.62 9.01
N PRO A 388 -0.48 -35.32 9.15
CA PRO A 388 0.32 -35.74 8.01
C PRO A 388 -0.53 -36.44 6.93
N ASN A 389 -0.32 -36.07 5.66
CA ASN A 389 -1.03 -36.59 4.49
C ASN A 389 -2.55 -36.41 4.50
N ARG A 390 -3.08 -35.48 5.31
CA ARG A 390 -4.50 -35.09 5.30
C ARG A 390 -4.67 -33.62 4.94
N ARG A 391 -5.88 -33.27 4.53
CA ARG A 391 -6.31 -31.89 4.29
C ARG A 391 -7.41 -31.54 5.28
N VAL A 392 -7.45 -30.27 5.68
CA VAL A 392 -8.55 -29.73 6.48
C VAL A 392 -9.50 -29.01 5.53
N MET A 393 -10.77 -29.38 5.59
CA MET A 393 -11.83 -28.63 4.93
C MET A 393 -12.31 -27.55 5.90
N ILE A 394 -12.30 -26.31 5.44
CA ILE A 394 -12.80 -25.16 6.20
C ILE A 394 -13.98 -24.60 5.40
N GLY A 395 -15.11 -24.40 6.08
CA GLY A 395 -16.30 -23.79 5.51
C GLY A 395 -16.69 -22.56 6.33
N LEU A 396 -16.88 -21.44 5.65
CA LEU A 396 -17.37 -20.22 6.26
C LEU A 396 -18.89 -20.18 6.19
N GLN A 397 -19.57 -20.40 7.32
CA GLN A 397 -21.03 -20.48 7.35
C GLN A 397 -21.69 -19.11 7.23
N SER A 398 -21.19 -18.12 7.97
CA SER A 398 -21.64 -16.74 7.87
C SER A 398 -20.58 -15.79 8.43
N VAL A 399 -20.52 -14.59 7.86
CA VAL A 399 -19.76 -13.45 8.38
C VAL A 399 -20.71 -12.29 8.56
N SER A 400 -20.57 -11.58 9.66
CA SER A 400 -21.26 -10.32 9.91
C SER A 400 -20.20 -9.25 10.14
N GLY A 401 -20.28 -8.17 9.36
CA GLY A 401 -19.29 -7.11 9.31
C GLY A 401 -19.63 -6.09 8.21
N VAL A 402 -18.73 -5.13 8.01
CA VAL A 402 -18.85 -4.15 6.93
C VAL A 402 -18.33 -4.77 5.65
N CYS A 403 -19.20 -4.91 4.65
CA CYS A 403 -18.81 -5.36 3.31
C CYS A 403 -18.33 -4.16 2.48
N GLN A 404 -17.05 -4.18 2.10
CA GLN A 404 -16.42 -3.16 1.28
C GLN A 404 -15.19 -3.76 0.59
N GLU A 405 -14.77 -3.18 -0.54
CA GLU A 405 -13.57 -3.64 -1.25
C GLU A 405 -12.32 -3.57 -0.37
N GLY A 406 -11.46 -4.59 -0.51
CA GLY A 406 -10.21 -4.73 0.25
C GLY A 406 -10.38 -5.14 1.71
N CYS A 407 -11.64 -5.28 2.19
CA CYS A 407 -12.04 -5.74 3.52
C CYS A 407 -11.22 -5.10 4.68
N TYR A 408 -10.81 -3.85 4.54
CA TYR A 408 -9.81 -3.25 5.45
C TYR A 408 -10.39 -2.79 6.81
N THR A 409 -11.71 -2.70 6.95
CA THR A 409 -12.38 -2.36 8.22
C THR A 409 -12.74 -3.59 9.06
N SER A 410 -13.15 -4.67 8.41
CA SER A 410 -13.44 -5.95 9.04
C SER A 410 -13.23 -7.08 8.04
N ALA A 411 -12.45 -8.10 8.40
CA ALA A 411 -12.15 -9.22 7.51
C ALA A 411 -12.00 -10.54 8.27
N VAL A 412 -12.27 -11.63 7.55
CA VAL A 412 -11.78 -12.97 7.88
C VAL A 412 -10.75 -13.32 6.82
N GLU A 413 -9.48 -13.28 7.17
CA GLU A 413 -8.38 -13.64 6.28
C GLU A 413 -7.98 -15.11 6.45
N MET A 414 -7.94 -15.86 5.35
CA MET A 414 -7.45 -17.24 5.31
C MET A 414 -6.20 -17.36 4.44
N LYS A 415 -5.08 -17.81 5.02
CA LYS A 415 -3.85 -18.13 4.27
C LYS A 415 -3.71 -19.64 4.14
N MET A 416 -3.95 -20.14 2.94
CA MET A 416 -4.05 -21.58 2.66
C MET A 416 -3.08 -22.10 1.59
N ASN A 417 -2.31 -21.23 0.94
CA ASN A 417 -1.55 -21.56 -0.27
C ASN A 417 -0.11 -22.00 0.00
N GLY A 418 0.22 -22.30 1.26
CA GLY A 418 1.53 -22.76 1.70
C GLY A 418 2.62 -21.68 1.74
N ASP A 419 2.50 -20.63 0.92
CA ASP A 419 3.22 -19.38 1.11
C ASP A 419 2.35 -18.42 1.94
N PHE A 420 2.86 -18.00 3.10
CA PHE A 420 2.14 -17.14 4.03
C PHE A 420 2.53 -15.66 3.93
N ARG A 421 3.44 -15.32 3.02
CA ARG A 421 3.90 -13.94 2.86
C ARG A 421 2.83 -13.02 2.26
N PRO A 422 2.10 -13.40 1.19
CA PRO A 422 1.02 -12.57 0.66
C PRO A 422 -0.17 -12.46 1.61
N VAL A 423 -1.02 -11.46 1.38
CA VAL A 423 -2.33 -11.36 2.01
C VAL A 423 -3.23 -12.52 1.51
N GLY A 424 -3.95 -13.15 2.44
CA GLY A 424 -4.82 -14.29 2.17
C GLY A 424 -6.20 -13.93 1.60
N TYR A 425 -7.06 -14.95 1.51
CA TYR A 425 -8.47 -14.83 1.10
C TYR A 425 -9.26 -14.03 2.12
N ARG A 426 -10.04 -13.02 1.71
CA ARG A 426 -10.80 -12.15 2.62
C ARG A 426 -12.29 -12.06 2.30
#